data_AF-A0A3R8RIS9-F1
#
_entry.id   AF-A0A3R8RIS9-F1
#
_cell.length_a   1.000
_cell.length_b   1.000
_cell.length_c   1.000
_cell.angle_alpha   90.00
_cell.angle_beta   90.00
_cell.angle_gamma   90.00
#
_symmetry.space_group_name_H-M   'P 1'
#
loop_
_entity.id
_entity.type
_entity.pdbx_description
1 polymer ?
#
loop_
_entity_poly.entity_id
_entity_poly.type
_entity_poly.pdbx_seq_one_letter_code
_entity_poly.pdbx_strand_id
1 'polypeptide(L)'
;MIALSVTWDDIGGLVDAHERFLAGARVDSDVRGAVLDSWKRCRSVGLDPDRMLVRYAPDLALDERFLQAAEPVLQRLTGSLREVGMTIALCDGQGRMIQRVDGDRRLRGRLDEVRFAPGFDASEQVVGTNGVGTALAERGPVYVVGREHFADCLQPFACAGAPVRNPLSGHIEAVLDLTCLRDDGDPLMLRLVRDAARDIEGRLLEQATRRERALLAAYRRAGRAAGGWPQQPAGD
;
A
#
# COMPACT_ATOMS: atom_id res chain seq x y z
N MET A 1 19.85 17.35 -3.21
CA MET A 1 18.43 17.26 -3.60
C MET A 1 18.37 16.61 -4.96
N ILE A 2 17.82 15.41 -5.07
CA ILE A 2 17.58 14.77 -6.37
C ILE A 2 16.08 14.88 -6.60
N ALA A 3 15.69 15.73 -7.54
CA ALA A 3 14.33 15.78 -8.04
C ALA A 3 14.14 14.56 -8.96
N LEU A 4 13.35 13.58 -8.52
CA LEU A 4 12.85 12.54 -9.40
C LEU A 4 11.67 13.13 -10.16
N SER A 5 11.90 13.57 -11.39
CA SER A 5 10.85 13.87 -12.34
C SER A 5 10.25 12.54 -12.80
N VAL A 6 9.00 12.27 -12.45
CA VAL A 6 8.21 11.25 -13.14
C VAL A 6 7.79 11.88 -14.46
N THR A 7 8.52 11.58 -15.53
CA THR A 7 8.17 11.99 -16.89
C THR A 7 6.97 11.15 -17.34
N TRP A 8 5.88 11.84 -17.71
CA TRP A 8 4.62 11.26 -18.16
C TRP A 8 4.68 10.56 -19.54
N ASP A 9 5.86 10.50 -20.18
CA ASP A 9 6.06 9.89 -21.51
C ASP A 9 6.25 8.35 -21.50
N ASP A 10 6.22 7.69 -20.34
CA ASP A 10 6.52 6.25 -20.20
C ASP A 10 5.34 5.28 -20.41
N ILE A 11 4.17 5.75 -20.87
CA ILE A 11 2.99 4.86 -21.07
C ILE A 11 3.30 3.77 -22.11
N GLY A 12 4.05 4.10 -23.18
CA GLY A 12 4.45 3.13 -24.20
C GLY A 12 5.49 2.10 -23.72
N GLY A 13 6.43 2.52 -22.87
CA GLY A 13 7.44 1.63 -22.28
C GLY A 13 6.82 0.63 -21.29
N LEU A 14 5.82 1.05 -20.52
CA LEU A 14 5.08 0.18 -19.60
C LEU A 14 4.17 -0.84 -20.31
N VAL A 15 3.58 -0.49 -21.45
CA VAL A 15 2.82 -1.42 -22.31
C VAL A 15 3.70 -2.58 -22.77
N ASP A 16 4.84 -2.27 -23.39
CA ASP A 16 5.79 -3.26 -23.88
C ASP A 16 6.38 -4.09 -22.72
N ALA A 17 6.71 -3.44 -21.59
CA ALA A 17 7.27 -4.11 -20.42
C ALA A 17 6.32 -5.13 -19.78
N HIS A 18 5.04 -4.80 -19.60
CA HIS A 18 4.07 -5.73 -19.00
C HIS A 18 3.82 -6.94 -19.92
N GLU A 19 3.60 -6.70 -21.21
CA GLU A 19 3.38 -7.76 -22.20
C GLU A 19 4.61 -8.66 -22.35
N ARG A 20 5.81 -8.08 -22.40
CA ARG A 20 7.08 -8.83 -22.41
C ARG A 20 7.26 -9.65 -21.14
N PHE A 21 6.93 -9.11 -19.98
CA PHE A 21 7.02 -9.85 -18.72
C PHE A 21 6.10 -11.07 -18.72
N LEU A 22 4.86 -10.89 -19.18
CA LEU A 22 3.86 -11.97 -19.29
C LEU A 22 4.28 -13.02 -20.33
N ALA A 23 4.92 -12.61 -21.42
CA ALA A 23 5.52 -13.51 -22.42
C ALA A 23 6.79 -14.23 -21.93
N GLY A 24 7.24 -13.98 -20.69
CA GLY A 24 8.42 -14.62 -20.10
C GLY A 24 9.76 -13.95 -20.44
N ALA A 25 9.75 -12.79 -21.09
CA ALA A 25 10.96 -12.04 -21.39
C ALA A 25 11.49 -11.30 -20.14
N ARG A 26 12.78 -10.93 -20.18
CA ARG A 26 13.40 -10.07 -19.17
C ARG A 26 12.99 -8.62 -19.38
N VAL A 27 12.69 -7.96 -18.27
CA VAL A 27 12.28 -6.56 -18.19
C VAL A 27 13.09 -5.95 -17.05
N ASP A 28 14.20 -5.27 -17.39
CA ASP A 28 15.20 -4.87 -16.41
C ASP A 28 15.38 -3.32 -16.32
N SER A 29 14.84 -2.50 -17.24
CA SER A 29 15.06 -1.03 -17.26
C SER A 29 13.81 -0.16 -17.09
N ASP A 30 12.64 -0.61 -17.56
CA ASP A 30 11.49 0.29 -17.77
C ASP A 30 10.42 0.18 -16.67
N VAL A 31 10.67 -0.62 -15.63
CA VAL A 31 9.72 -0.88 -14.54
C VAL A 31 10.38 -0.64 -13.19
N ARG A 32 9.67 0.04 -12.29
CA ARG A 32 10.14 0.29 -10.92
C ARG A 32 10.42 -1.03 -10.20
N GLY A 33 11.55 -1.11 -9.48
CA GLY A 33 12.01 -2.36 -8.85
C GLY A 33 10.95 -3.07 -8.00
N ALA A 34 10.22 -2.33 -7.16
CA ALA A 34 9.15 -2.90 -6.31
C ALA A 34 7.99 -3.49 -7.14
N VAL A 35 7.65 -2.90 -8.29
CA VAL A 35 6.61 -3.42 -9.20
C VAL A 35 7.11 -4.68 -9.89
N LEU A 36 8.35 -4.66 -10.39
CA LEU A 36 8.95 -5.83 -11.04
C LEU A 36 9.09 -7.02 -10.07
N ASP A 37 9.47 -6.76 -8.82
CA ASP A 37 9.57 -7.81 -7.80
C ASP A 37 8.19 -8.36 -7.41
N SER A 38 7.17 -7.50 -7.36
CA SER A 38 5.77 -7.92 -7.22
C SER A 38 5.30 -8.78 -8.39
N TRP A 39 5.57 -8.39 -9.64
CA TRP A 39 5.25 -9.20 -10.82
C TRP A 39 5.91 -10.58 -10.78
N LYS A 40 7.19 -10.65 -10.38
CA LYS A 40 7.90 -11.93 -10.20
C LYS A 40 7.23 -12.81 -9.16
N ARG A 41 6.80 -12.24 -8.03
CA ARG A 41 6.07 -12.97 -6.98
C ARG A 41 4.70 -13.45 -7.48
N CYS A 42 3.93 -12.61 -8.17
CA CYS A 42 2.65 -12.96 -8.79
C CYS A 42 2.81 -14.15 -9.77
N ARG A 43 3.82 -14.10 -10.64
CA ARG A 43 4.13 -15.19 -11.57
C ARG A 43 4.56 -16.47 -10.84
N SER A 44 5.32 -16.35 -9.75
CA SER A 44 5.80 -17.52 -8.98
C SER A 44 4.67 -18.32 -8.33
N VAL A 45 3.53 -17.68 -8.03
CA VAL A 45 2.33 -18.35 -7.50
C VAL A 45 1.31 -18.70 -8.58
N GLY A 46 1.64 -18.45 -9.86
CA GLY A 46 0.83 -18.84 -11.01
C GLY A 46 -0.43 -18.01 -11.22
N LEU A 47 -0.42 -16.72 -10.83
CA LEU A 47 -1.55 -15.84 -11.13
C LEU A 47 -1.69 -15.62 -12.64
N ASP A 48 -2.95 -15.62 -13.08
CA ASP A 48 -3.37 -15.32 -14.44
C ASP A 48 -3.85 -13.85 -14.49
N PRO A 49 -3.21 -12.97 -15.29
CA PRO A 49 -3.57 -11.55 -15.36
C PRO A 49 -4.98 -11.31 -15.92
N ASP A 50 -5.50 -12.22 -16.74
CA ASP A 50 -6.84 -12.12 -17.36
C ASP A 50 -7.94 -12.65 -16.43
N ARG A 51 -7.56 -13.40 -15.40
CA ARG A 51 -8.50 -14.11 -14.53
C ARG A 51 -8.21 -13.88 -13.05
N MET A 52 -8.86 -12.86 -12.50
CA MET A 52 -8.81 -12.59 -11.07
C MET A 52 -9.88 -13.40 -10.29
N LEU A 53 -9.44 -14.32 -9.43
CA LEU A 53 -10.30 -15.11 -8.56
C LEU A 53 -10.21 -14.64 -7.10
N VAL A 54 -11.01 -13.61 -6.78
CA VAL A 54 -11.00 -13.00 -5.44
C VAL A 54 -11.77 -13.84 -4.43
N ARG A 55 -11.15 -14.11 -3.27
CA ARG A 55 -11.77 -14.80 -2.14
C ARG A 55 -12.59 -13.82 -1.30
N TYR A 56 -13.72 -14.29 -0.78
CA TYR A 56 -14.56 -13.53 0.14
C TYR A 56 -14.57 -14.20 1.52
N ALA A 57 -14.42 -13.39 2.56
CA ALA A 57 -14.55 -13.78 3.95
C ALA A 57 -15.50 -12.79 4.66
N PRO A 58 -16.60 -13.26 5.26
CA PRO A 58 -17.48 -12.40 6.04
C PRO A 58 -16.87 -12.06 7.41
N ASP A 59 -17.49 -11.11 8.11
CA ASP A 59 -17.27 -10.82 9.54
C ASP A 59 -15.83 -10.48 9.92
N LEU A 60 -15.11 -9.81 9.01
CA LEU A 60 -13.77 -9.31 9.29
C LEU A 60 -13.84 -8.07 10.19
N ALA A 61 -13.02 -8.06 11.23
CA ALA A 61 -12.88 -6.92 12.13
C ALA A 61 -11.43 -6.77 12.59
N LEU A 62 -11.01 -5.52 12.77
CA LEU A 62 -9.77 -5.18 13.46
C LEU A 62 -10.01 -5.05 14.97
N ASP A 63 -8.94 -5.09 15.76
CA ASP A 63 -9.00 -4.82 17.20
C ASP A 63 -9.65 -3.46 17.46
N GLU A 64 -10.50 -3.38 18.48
CA GLU A 64 -11.26 -2.17 18.78
C GLU A 64 -10.35 -0.97 19.08
N ARG A 65 -9.16 -1.19 19.65
CA ARG A 65 -8.15 -0.14 19.87
C ARG A 65 -7.64 0.42 18.55
N PHE A 66 -7.42 -0.45 17.57
CA PHE A 66 -7.03 -0.02 16.22
C PHE A 66 -8.12 0.84 15.60
N LEU A 67 -9.37 0.40 15.64
CA LEU A 67 -10.49 1.16 15.08
C LEU A 67 -10.63 2.53 15.76
N GLN A 68 -10.49 2.60 17.09
CA GLN A 68 -10.49 3.87 17.83
C GLN A 68 -9.34 4.80 17.43
N ALA A 69 -8.16 4.25 17.11
CA ALA A 69 -7.02 5.02 16.63
C ALA A 69 -7.20 5.49 15.17
N ALA A 70 -7.79 4.65 14.32
CA ALA A 70 -7.98 4.91 12.91
C ALA A 70 -9.11 5.91 12.62
N GLU A 71 -10.21 5.84 13.37
CA GLU A 71 -11.45 6.57 13.10
C GLU A 71 -11.23 8.09 12.85
N PRO A 72 -10.53 8.84 13.71
CA PRO A 72 -10.37 10.29 13.49
C PRO A 72 -9.52 10.63 12.26
N VAL A 73 -8.63 9.73 11.84
CA VAL A 73 -7.80 9.90 10.65
C VAL A 73 -8.63 9.61 9.40
N LEU A 74 -9.43 8.54 9.42
CA LEU A 74 -10.34 8.17 8.32
C LEU A 74 -11.41 9.24 8.11
N GLN A 75 -11.97 9.80 9.18
CA GLN A 75 -12.92 10.91 9.10
C GLN A 75 -12.31 12.15 8.43
N ARG A 76 -11.08 12.52 8.81
CA ARG A 76 -10.38 13.65 8.21
C ARG A 76 -10.07 13.42 6.73
N LEU A 77 -9.55 12.25 6.38
CA LEU A 77 -9.30 11.87 4.98
C LEU A 77 -10.58 11.90 4.17
N THR A 78 -11.67 11.35 4.70
CA THR A 78 -12.99 11.36 4.05
C THR A 78 -13.44 12.80 3.78
N GLY A 79 -13.27 13.71 4.75
CA GLY A 79 -13.58 15.12 4.56
C GLY A 79 -12.77 15.77 3.43
N SER A 80 -11.46 15.49 3.36
CA SER A 80 -10.57 16.06 2.35
C SER A 80 -10.72 15.46 0.95
N LEU A 81 -11.12 14.19 0.84
CA LEU A 81 -11.13 13.46 -0.43
C LEU A 81 -12.50 13.36 -1.09
N ARG A 82 -13.57 13.78 -0.41
CA ARG A 82 -14.94 13.79 -0.95
C ARG A 82 -15.07 14.48 -2.31
N GLU A 83 -14.34 15.57 -2.52
CA GLU A 83 -14.42 16.36 -3.77
C GLU A 83 -13.46 15.86 -4.86
N VAL A 84 -12.52 14.98 -4.52
CA VAL A 84 -11.46 14.50 -5.42
C VAL A 84 -11.79 13.13 -6.03
N GLY A 85 -12.96 12.56 -5.72
CA GLY A 85 -13.44 11.32 -6.31
C GLY A 85 -12.56 10.09 -5.99
N MET A 86 -11.95 10.06 -4.79
CA MET A 86 -11.11 8.93 -4.34
C MET A 86 -11.85 8.01 -3.38
N THR A 87 -11.46 6.75 -3.35
CA THR A 87 -11.93 5.75 -2.39
C THR A 87 -10.85 5.46 -1.36
N ILE A 88 -11.24 5.39 -0.09
CA ILE A 88 -10.37 4.95 1.01
C ILE A 88 -10.72 3.51 1.32
N ALA A 89 -9.72 2.62 1.34
CA ALA A 89 -9.87 1.24 1.78
C ALA A 89 -8.99 0.99 3.02
N LEU A 90 -9.57 0.35 4.02
CA LEU A 90 -8.85 -0.16 5.18
C LEU A 90 -8.88 -1.69 5.11
N CYS A 91 -7.71 -2.31 5.05
CA CYS A 91 -7.54 -3.76 4.99
C CYS A 91 -6.78 -4.26 6.21
N ASP A 92 -6.98 -5.52 6.61
CA ASP A 92 -6.20 -6.12 7.69
C ASP A 92 -4.76 -6.47 7.27
N GLY A 93 -3.96 -6.95 8.23
CA GLY A 93 -2.59 -7.40 7.98
C GLY A 93 -2.44 -8.60 7.03
N GLN A 94 -3.54 -9.17 6.53
CA GLN A 94 -3.55 -10.20 5.49
C GLN A 94 -4.04 -9.66 4.14
N GLY A 95 -4.39 -8.38 4.05
CA GLY A 95 -4.85 -7.73 2.83
C GLY A 95 -6.35 -7.89 2.57
N ARG A 96 -7.14 -8.34 3.55
CA ARG A 96 -8.59 -8.47 3.40
C ARG A 96 -9.27 -7.16 3.79
N MET A 97 -10.18 -6.68 2.95
CA MET A 97 -10.80 -5.37 3.16
C MET A 97 -11.81 -5.41 4.32
N ILE A 98 -11.64 -4.49 5.27
CA ILE A 98 -12.49 -4.31 6.45
C ILE A 98 -13.52 -3.22 6.17
N GLN A 99 -13.07 -2.09 5.64
CA GLN A 99 -13.90 -0.92 5.41
C GLN A 99 -13.54 -0.26 4.09
N ARG A 100 -14.56 0.25 3.41
CA ARG A 100 -14.41 1.08 2.21
C ARG A 100 -15.24 2.34 2.39
N VAL A 101 -14.65 3.49 2.05
CA VAL A 101 -15.34 4.78 2.01
C VAL A 101 -15.22 5.33 0.60
N ASP A 102 -16.34 5.34 -0.12
CA ASP A 102 -16.40 5.73 -1.52
C ASP A 102 -16.55 7.26 -1.67
N GLY A 103 -15.70 7.88 -2.49
CA GLY A 103 -15.80 9.31 -2.81
C GLY A 103 -16.70 9.64 -4.00
N ASP A 104 -16.78 8.77 -5.01
CA ASP A 104 -17.56 8.99 -6.23
C ASP A 104 -18.34 7.72 -6.66
N ARG A 105 -19.55 7.91 -7.21
CA ARG A 105 -20.45 6.80 -7.60
C ARG A 105 -19.93 6.01 -8.79
N ARG A 106 -19.30 6.66 -9.78
CA ARG A 106 -18.69 6.02 -10.93
C ARG A 106 -17.49 5.19 -10.49
N LEU A 107 -16.62 5.75 -9.64
CA LEU A 107 -15.50 4.97 -9.08
C LEU A 107 -16.02 3.75 -8.30
N ARG A 108 -17.02 3.93 -7.43
CA ARG A 108 -17.62 2.83 -6.67
C ARG A 108 -18.08 1.68 -7.55
N GLY A 109 -18.84 1.97 -8.61
CA GLY A 109 -19.34 0.93 -9.52
C GLY A 109 -18.21 0.12 -10.17
N ARG A 110 -17.13 0.80 -10.57
CA ARG A 110 -15.95 0.15 -11.15
C ARG A 110 -15.18 -0.69 -10.14
N LEU A 111 -15.09 -0.25 -8.88
CA LEU A 111 -14.48 -1.02 -7.81
C LEU A 111 -15.32 -2.26 -7.46
N ASP A 112 -16.64 -2.17 -7.55
CA ASP A 112 -17.54 -3.31 -7.34
C ASP A 112 -17.37 -4.37 -8.45
N GLU A 113 -17.18 -3.97 -9.70
CA GLU A 113 -16.91 -4.87 -10.84
C GLU A 113 -15.68 -5.76 -10.62
N VAL A 114 -14.66 -5.20 -9.96
CA VAL A 114 -13.40 -5.91 -9.62
C VAL A 114 -13.41 -6.48 -8.20
N ARG A 115 -14.57 -6.50 -7.53
CA ARG A 115 -14.74 -7.03 -6.17
C ARG A 115 -13.82 -6.38 -5.13
N PHE A 116 -13.46 -5.11 -5.32
CA PHE A 116 -12.67 -4.34 -4.36
C PHE A 116 -13.59 -3.75 -3.29
N ALA A 117 -14.16 -4.62 -2.44
CA ALA A 117 -15.17 -4.29 -1.44
C ALA A 117 -14.91 -5.03 -0.11
N PRO A 118 -15.53 -4.60 1.02
CA PRO A 118 -15.36 -5.27 2.31
C PRO A 118 -15.61 -6.79 2.24
N GLY A 119 -14.76 -7.55 2.92
CA GLY A 119 -14.74 -9.01 2.93
C GLY A 119 -13.89 -9.64 1.83
N PHE A 120 -13.52 -8.91 0.76
CA PHE A 120 -12.68 -9.44 -0.30
C PHE A 120 -11.18 -9.33 0.01
N ASP A 121 -10.42 -10.31 -0.47
CA ASP A 121 -8.98 -10.41 -0.33
C ASP A 121 -8.25 -9.61 -1.43
N ALA A 122 -7.54 -8.55 -1.04
CA ALA A 122 -6.72 -7.72 -1.92
C ALA A 122 -5.21 -8.03 -1.81
N SER A 123 -4.84 -9.17 -1.22
CA SER A 123 -3.44 -9.57 -1.14
C SER A 123 -2.82 -9.80 -2.52
N GLU A 124 -1.50 -9.63 -2.61
CA GLU A 124 -0.76 -9.86 -3.84
C GLU A 124 -0.87 -11.32 -4.31
N GLN A 125 -1.11 -12.26 -3.40
CA GLN A 125 -1.28 -13.68 -3.70
C GLN A 125 -2.62 -14.01 -4.37
N VAL A 126 -3.59 -13.10 -4.33
CA VAL A 126 -4.95 -13.32 -4.87
C VAL A 126 -5.22 -12.38 -6.04
N VAL A 127 -4.90 -11.10 -5.86
CA VAL A 127 -5.23 -10.02 -6.80
C VAL A 127 -4.03 -9.64 -7.69
N GLY A 128 -2.83 -10.07 -7.32
CA GLY A 128 -1.60 -9.65 -7.96
C GLY A 128 -1.16 -8.25 -7.52
N THR A 129 -0.24 -7.63 -8.25
CA THR A 129 0.31 -6.31 -7.91
C THR A 129 -0.79 -5.26 -7.81
N ASN A 130 -0.94 -4.69 -6.61
CA ASN A 130 -1.93 -3.67 -6.27
C ASN A 130 -1.47 -2.86 -5.04
N GLY A 131 -2.18 -1.76 -4.72
CA GLY A 131 -1.80 -0.88 -3.60
C GLY A 131 -1.76 -1.56 -2.22
N VAL A 132 -2.68 -2.48 -1.94
CA VAL A 132 -2.80 -3.17 -0.65
C VAL A 132 -1.77 -4.30 -0.53
N GLY A 133 -1.84 -5.27 -1.44
CA GLY A 133 -1.02 -6.48 -1.42
C GLY A 133 0.47 -6.18 -1.55
N THR A 134 0.82 -5.28 -2.47
CA THR A 134 2.23 -4.90 -2.68
C THR A 134 2.77 -4.12 -1.49
N ALA A 135 1.96 -3.29 -0.82
CA ALA A 135 2.38 -2.60 0.41
C ALA A 135 2.72 -3.58 1.55
N LEU A 136 1.96 -4.69 1.67
CA LEU A 136 2.24 -5.75 2.64
C LEU A 136 3.55 -6.46 2.31
N ALA A 137 3.73 -6.86 1.06
CA ALA A 137 4.92 -7.59 0.60
C ALA A 137 6.20 -6.75 0.76
N GLU A 138 6.15 -5.49 0.33
CA GLU A 138 7.26 -4.53 0.45
C GLU A 138 7.45 -4.01 1.88
N ARG A 139 6.49 -4.26 2.77
CA ARG A 139 6.47 -3.75 4.14
C ARG A 139 6.65 -2.22 4.15
N GLY A 140 6.07 -1.53 3.18
CA GLY A 140 6.29 -0.10 2.96
C GLY A 140 5.20 0.53 2.10
N PRO A 141 5.16 1.86 2.04
CA PRO A 141 4.19 2.55 1.20
C PRO A 141 4.53 2.33 -0.28
N VAL A 142 3.52 2.06 -1.09
CA VAL A 142 3.64 1.83 -2.54
C VAL A 142 2.59 2.62 -3.31
N TYR A 143 2.94 3.00 -4.53
CA TYR A 143 2.02 3.56 -5.51
C TYR A 143 2.04 2.63 -6.71
N VAL A 144 0.89 2.20 -7.20
CA VAL A 144 0.73 1.31 -8.36
C VAL A 144 -0.31 1.95 -9.27
N VAL A 145 0.01 2.14 -10.54
CA VAL A 145 -0.89 2.81 -11.49
C VAL A 145 -0.91 2.08 -12.82
N GLY A 146 -2.10 2.00 -13.42
CA GLY A 146 -2.19 1.55 -14.79
C GLY A 146 -1.73 0.10 -14.93
N ARG A 147 -0.91 -0.13 -15.94
CA ARG A 147 -0.29 -1.42 -16.29
C ARG A 147 0.73 -1.94 -15.29
N GLU A 148 1.05 -1.19 -14.24
CA GLU A 148 1.80 -1.74 -13.12
C GLU A 148 0.97 -2.73 -12.30
N HIS A 149 -0.35 -2.63 -12.37
CA HIS A 149 -1.21 -3.68 -11.84
C HIS A 149 -0.98 -4.97 -12.62
N PHE A 150 -0.86 -6.07 -11.89
CA PHE A 150 -0.64 -7.37 -12.53
C PHE A 150 -1.89 -7.84 -13.28
N ALA A 151 -3.07 -7.69 -12.68
CA ALA A 151 -4.34 -8.08 -13.27
C ALA A 151 -4.90 -7.00 -14.20
N ASP A 152 -5.36 -7.42 -15.38
CA ASP A 152 -5.78 -6.51 -16.45
C ASP A 152 -7.01 -5.69 -16.08
N CYS A 153 -7.93 -6.29 -15.33
CA CYS A 153 -9.11 -5.60 -14.82
C CYS A 153 -8.79 -4.46 -13.84
N LEU A 154 -7.58 -4.42 -13.27
CA LEU A 154 -7.15 -3.35 -12.35
C LEU A 154 -6.37 -2.22 -13.03
N GLN A 155 -5.96 -2.39 -14.28
CA GLN A 155 -5.24 -1.35 -15.03
C GLN A 155 -5.97 0.00 -15.15
N PRO A 156 -7.31 0.11 -15.02
CA PRO A 156 -7.94 1.42 -15.01
C PRO A 156 -7.75 2.25 -13.74
N PHE A 157 -7.12 1.72 -12.69
CA PHE A 157 -6.99 2.37 -11.40
C PHE A 157 -5.57 2.88 -11.12
N ALA A 158 -5.49 3.80 -10.16
CA ALA A 158 -4.27 4.15 -9.44
C ALA A 158 -4.52 3.91 -7.95
N CYS A 159 -3.61 3.18 -7.30
CA CYS A 159 -3.69 2.82 -5.89
C CYS A 159 -2.43 3.29 -5.15
N ALA A 160 -2.62 3.90 -3.99
CA ALA A 160 -1.54 4.22 -3.06
C ALA A 160 -1.83 3.55 -1.72
N GLY A 161 -1.03 2.55 -1.36
CA GLY A 161 -1.16 1.81 -0.11
C GLY A 161 -0.04 2.12 0.87
N ALA A 162 -0.34 2.13 2.17
CA ALA A 162 0.67 2.18 3.24
C ALA A 162 0.29 1.26 4.41
N PRO A 163 1.23 0.44 4.91
CA PRO A 163 0.99 -0.37 6.09
C PRO A 163 0.92 0.51 7.34
N VAL A 164 0.00 0.16 8.25
CA VAL A 164 -0.10 0.73 9.59
C VAL A 164 0.49 -0.28 10.57
N ARG A 165 1.49 0.14 11.34
CA ARG A 165 2.22 -0.73 12.26
C ARG A 165 1.81 -0.52 13.70
N ASN A 166 1.80 -1.61 14.46
CA ASN A 166 1.87 -1.51 15.90
C ASN A 166 3.17 -0.78 16.30
N PRO A 167 3.11 0.34 17.02
CA PRO A 167 4.29 1.12 17.33
C PRO A 167 5.24 0.44 18.35
N LEU A 168 4.75 -0.56 19.09
CA LEU A 168 5.52 -1.34 20.07
C LEU A 168 6.14 -2.60 19.43
N SER A 169 5.36 -3.39 18.70
CA SER A 169 5.82 -4.67 18.12
C SER A 169 6.43 -4.53 16.72
N GLY A 170 6.10 -3.45 15.99
CA GLY A 170 6.49 -3.25 14.59
C GLY A 170 5.73 -4.12 13.59
N HIS A 171 4.80 -4.97 14.06
CA HIS A 171 3.94 -5.78 13.21
C HIS A 171 2.99 -4.90 12.40
N ILE A 172 2.64 -5.32 11.19
CA ILE A 172 1.66 -4.61 10.36
C ILE A 172 0.28 -5.07 10.80
N GLU A 173 -0.53 -4.17 11.36
CA GLU A 173 -1.88 -4.49 11.81
C GLU A 173 -2.92 -4.33 10.69
N ALA A 174 -2.67 -3.38 9.79
CA ALA A 174 -3.57 -3.04 8.71
C ALA A 174 -2.82 -2.40 7.53
N VAL A 175 -3.51 -2.21 6.42
CA VAL A 175 -3.09 -1.36 5.31
C VAL A 175 -4.18 -0.34 5.04
N LEU A 176 -3.77 0.92 4.93
CA LEU A 176 -4.59 1.98 4.39
C LEU A 176 -4.28 2.14 2.91
N ASP A 177 -5.30 2.21 2.07
CA ASP A 177 -5.16 2.39 0.63
C ASP A 177 -6.07 3.52 0.14
N LEU A 178 -5.54 4.31 -0.79
CA LEU A 178 -6.28 5.33 -1.54
C LEU A 178 -6.32 4.88 -2.99
N THR A 179 -7.53 4.72 -3.54
CA THR A 179 -7.75 4.29 -4.92
C THR A 179 -8.56 5.33 -5.69
N CYS A 180 -8.15 5.62 -6.92
CA CYS A 180 -8.91 6.42 -7.88
C CYS A 180 -8.79 5.83 -9.30
N LEU A 181 -9.41 6.48 -10.28
CA LEU A 181 -9.14 6.15 -11.68
C LEU A 181 -7.74 6.63 -12.05
N ARG A 182 -7.05 5.88 -12.91
CA ARG A 182 -5.65 6.18 -13.26
C ARG A 182 -5.44 7.60 -13.81
N ASP A 183 -6.44 8.13 -14.52
CA ASP A 183 -6.37 9.47 -15.13
C ASP A 183 -6.45 10.58 -14.07
N ASP A 184 -6.97 10.27 -12.87
CA ASP A 184 -7.01 11.12 -11.68
C ASP A 184 -5.87 10.80 -10.69
N GLY A 185 -4.95 9.91 -11.08
CA GLY A 185 -3.86 9.43 -10.24
C GLY A 185 -2.74 10.47 -10.07
N ASP A 186 -2.30 10.69 -8.84
CA ASP A 186 -1.18 11.57 -8.52
C ASP A 186 -0.21 10.89 -7.55
N PRO A 187 1.12 10.88 -7.81
CA PRO A 187 2.12 10.39 -6.86
C PRO A 187 2.05 11.02 -5.45
N LEU A 188 1.42 12.19 -5.29
CA LEU A 188 1.12 12.81 -4.00
C LEU A 188 0.23 11.93 -3.11
N MET A 189 -0.61 11.07 -3.70
CA MET A 189 -1.41 10.07 -2.98
C MET A 189 -0.52 9.21 -2.06
N LEU A 190 0.70 8.87 -2.50
CA LEU A 190 1.66 8.10 -1.71
C LEU A 190 2.07 8.83 -0.43
N ARG A 191 2.26 10.15 -0.50
CA ARG A 191 2.57 10.96 0.69
C ARG A 191 1.36 11.03 1.62
N LEU A 192 0.17 11.27 1.05
CA LEU A 192 -1.07 11.38 1.81
C LEU A 192 -1.37 10.10 2.60
N VAL A 193 -1.34 8.94 1.95
CA VAL A 193 -1.64 7.66 2.59
C VAL A 193 -0.59 7.29 3.64
N ARG A 194 0.69 7.58 3.38
CA ARG A 194 1.79 7.34 4.33
C ARG A 194 1.65 8.21 5.57
N ASP A 195 1.32 9.48 5.40
CA ASP A 195 1.21 10.41 6.52
C ASP A 195 -0.05 10.08 7.35
N ALA A 196 -1.15 9.70 6.70
CA ALA A 196 -2.32 9.15 7.38
C ALA A 196 -2.01 7.87 8.15
N ALA A 197 -1.29 6.91 7.57
CA ALA A 197 -0.88 5.69 8.26
C ALA A 197 -0.06 6.02 9.51
N ARG A 198 0.91 6.94 9.42
CA ARG A 198 1.70 7.41 10.56
C ARG A 198 0.87 8.08 11.64
N ASP A 199 -0.16 8.82 11.27
CA ASP A 199 -1.07 9.42 12.25
C ASP A 199 -1.85 8.35 13.02
N ILE A 200 -2.25 7.25 12.36
CA ILE A 200 -2.87 6.10 13.03
C ILE A 200 -1.85 5.42 13.97
N GLU A 201 -0.62 5.20 13.52
CA GLU A 201 0.47 4.66 14.37
C GLU A 201 0.75 5.55 15.60
N GLY A 202 0.69 6.87 15.43
CA GLY A 202 0.82 7.85 16.51
C GLY A 202 -0.29 7.71 17.54
N ARG A 203 -1.53 7.60 17.09
CA ARG A 203 -2.71 7.39 17.96
C ARG A 203 -2.66 6.04 18.69
N LEU A 204 -2.20 4.97 18.02
CA LEU A 204 -1.95 3.68 18.67
C LEU A 204 -0.91 3.82 19.80
N LEU A 205 0.13 4.63 19.61
CA LEU A 205 1.14 4.87 20.65
C LEU A 205 0.60 5.70 21.82
N GLU A 206 -0.31 6.64 21.55
CA GLU A 206 -1.00 7.42 22.59
C GLU A 206 -1.88 6.56 23.50
N GLN A 207 -2.45 5.49 22.96
CA GLN A 207 -3.22 4.49 23.71
C GLN A 207 -2.33 3.57 24.57
N ALA A 208 -1.03 3.46 24.29
CA ALA A 208 -0.11 2.62 25.07
C ALA A 208 0.10 3.15 26.51
N THR A 209 0.53 2.28 27.43
CA THR A 209 0.83 2.69 28.80
C THR A 209 2.06 3.60 28.86
N ARG A 210 2.18 4.40 29.93
CA ARG A 210 3.39 5.23 30.17
C ARG A 210 4.67 4.38 30.20
N ARG A 211 4.59 3.17 30.78
CA ARG A 211 5.73 2.23 30.86
C ARG A 211 6.16 1.77 29.47
N GLU A 212 5.22 1.32 28.64
CA GLU A 212 5.51 0.87 27.27
C GLU A 212 6.12 1.99 26.42
N ARG A 213 5.57 3.21 26.51
CA ARG A 213 6.13 4.38 25.83
C ARG A 213 7.55 4.70 26.30
N ALA A 214 7.81 4.65 27.61
CA ALA A 214 9.13 4.90 28.17
C ALA A 214 10.15 3.84 27.71
N LEU A 215 9.76 2.57 27.68
CA LEU A 215 10.59 1.48 27.17
C LEU A 215 10.93 1.65 25.69
N LEU A 216 9.93 1.94 24.85
CA LEU A 216 10.15 2.19 23.42
C LEU A 216 11.09 3.39 23.19
N ALA A 217 10.91 4.48 23.95
CA ALA A 217 11.77 5.65 23.86
C ALA A 217 13.21 5.35 24.30
N ALA A 218 13.41 4.55 25.35
CA ALA A 218 14.72 4.09 25.78
C ALA A 218 15.38 3.22 24.70
N TYR A 219 14.65 2.25 24.14
CA TYR A 219 15.11 1.40 23.05
C TYR A 219 15.55 2.20 21.82
N ARG A 220 14.71 3.14 21.35
CA ARG A 220 15.02 4.01 20.20
C ARG A 220 16.27 4.87 20.43
N ARG A 221 16.47 5.37 21.66
CA ARG A 221 17.68 6.14 22.02
C ARG A 221 18.92 5.26 21.98
N ALA A 222 18.86 4.05 22.55
CA ALA A 222 19.96 3.11 22.54
C ALA A 222 20.35 2.68 21.10
N GLY A 223 19.35 2.38 20.26
CA GLY A 223 19.60 2.03 18.85
C GLY A 223 20.25 3.15 18.04
N ARG A 224 19.89 4.41 18.29
CA ARG A 224 20.54 5.58 17.65
C ARG A 224 21.98 5.78 18.11
N ALA A 225 22.28 5.50 19.39
CA ALA A 225 23.63 5.56 19.92
C ALA A 225 24.53 4.42 19.40
N ALA A 226 23.97 3.24 19.15
CA ALA A 226 24.69 2.08 18.63
C ALA A 226 24.97 2.15 17.11
N GLY A 227 24.24 2.96 16.35
CA GLY A 227 24.41 3.13 14.89
C GLY A 227 25.63 3.97 14.48
N GLY A 228 26.44 4.46 15.42
CA GLY A 228 27.68 5.18 15.16
C GLY A 228 28.90 4.37 15.57
N TRP A 229 29.28 3.35 14.79
CA TRP A 229 30.58 2.71 14.98
C TRP A 229 31.66 3.52 14.24
N PRO A 230 32.79 3.87 14.89
CA PRO A 230 33.87 4.62 14.26
C PRO A 230 34.52 3.79 13.15
N GLN A 231 34.73 4.40 11.98
CA GLN A 231 35.56 3.81 10.92
C GLN A 231 36.96 3.54 11.48
N GLN A 232 37.44 2.31 11.35
CA GLN A 232 38.82 1.96 11.70
C GLN A 232 39.78 2.85 10.89
N PRO A 233 40.84 3.39 11.50
CA PRO A 233 41.84 4.14 10.76
C PRO A 233 42.51 3.20 9.74
N ALA A 234 42.64 3.68 8.51
CA ALA A 234 43.42 3.01 7.47
C ALA A 234 44.85 2.83 8.00
N GLY A 235 45.28 1.57 8.12
CA GLY A 235 46.66 1.23 8.44
C GLY A 235 47.59 1.51 7.26
N ASP A 236 48.81 1.89 7.63
CA ASP A 236 49.93 2.38 6.82
C ASP A 236 50.36 1.48 5.64
#